data_AF-A0A0G3GYF4-F1
#
_entry.id   AF-A0A0G3GYF4-F1
#
_cell.length_a   1.000
_cell.length_b   1.000
_cell.length_c   1.000
_cell.angle_alpha   90.00
_cell.angle_beta   90.00
_cell.angle_gamma   90.00
#
_symmetry.space_group_name_H-M   'P 1'
#
loop_
_entity.id
_entity.type
_entity.pdbx_description
1 polymer ?
#
loop_
_entity_poly.entity_id
_entity_poly.type
_entity_poly.pdbx_seq_one_letter_code
_entity_poly.pdbx_strand_id
1 'polypeptide(L)'
;MDLDDFFLGHRHWKTFEEFFKGLPRGSRTMSAIADDDDVAEVLIGEVESGKPPALEGWDGRDDALANIQDLLKSLLAALTGADLPPTRRPVTAVERLERRRREQKENNLLDQLLPGR
;
A
#
# COMPACT_ATOMS: atom_id res chain seq x y z
N MET A 1 30.41 -6.49 -11.39
CA MET A 1 30.64 -5.05 -11.19
C MET A 1 32.11 -4.92 -10.88
N ASP A 2 32.87 -4.26 -11.73
CA ASP A 2 34.29 -4.03 -11.47
C ASP A 2 34.40 -2.90 -10.45
N LEU A 3 35.22 -3.08 -9.42
CA LEU A 3 35.34 -2.12 -8.31
C LEU A 3 35.92 -0.78 -8.79
N ASP A 4 36.66 -0.79 -9.89
CA ASP A 4 37.33 0.38 -10.46
C ASP A 4 36.34 1.44 -11.00
N ASP A 5 35.21 1.02 -11.59
CA ASP A 5 34.17 1.95 -12.09
C ASP A 5 33.47 2.72 -10.97
N PHE A 6 33.37 2.14 -9.77
CA PHE A 6 32.80 2.80 -8.59
C PHE A 6 33.68 3.95 -8.08
N PHE A 7 35.02 3.77 -8.14
CA PHE A 7 35.98 4.77 -7.67
C PHE A 7 36.34 5.84 -8.73
N LEU A 8 36.19 5.54 -10.02
CA LEU A 8 36.53 6.46 -11.13
C LEU A 8 35.43 7.49 -11.45
N GLY A 9 34.24 7.41 -10.83
CA GLY A 9 33.19 8.43 -10.95
C GLY A 9 32.29 8.32 -12.18
N HIS A 10 32.46 7.30 -13.02
CA HIS A 10 31.57 7.02 -14.15
C HIS A 10 30.27 6.33 -13.68
N ARG A 11 29.37 7.10 -13.06
CA ARG A 11 28.05 6.59 -12.65
C ARG A 11 27.14 6.44 -13.86
N HIS A 12 26.84 5.19 -14.22
CA HIS A 12 25.85 4.87 -15.24
C HIS A 12 24.45 4.98 -14.64
N TRP A 13 23.50 5.56 -15.38
CA TRP A 13 22.11 5.74 -14.91
C TRP A 13 21.46 4.41 -14.48
N LYS A 14 21.83 3.31 -15.15
CA LYS A 14 21.39 1.95 -14.82
C LYS A 14 21.76 1.53 -13.39
N THR A 15 22.93 1.94 -12.89
CA THR A 15 23.37 1.61 -11.51
C THR A 15 22.51 2.33 -10.48
N PHE A 16 22.09 3.56 -10.77
CA PHE A 16 21.15 4.28 -9.91
C PHE A 16 19.77 3.62 -9.92
N GLU A 17 19.30 3.19 -11.10
CA GLU A 17 18.04 2.48 -11.23
C GLU A 17 18.03 1.15 -10.46
N GLU A 18 19.10 0.37 -10.55
CA GLU A 18 19.27 -0.88 -9.79
C GLU A 18 19.31 -0.63 -8.28
N PHE A 19 20.03 0.40 -7.84
CA PHE A 19 20.03 0.83 -6.44
C PHE A 19 18.64 1.23 -5.95
N PHE A 20 17.93 2.04 -6.74
CA PHE A 20 16.59 2.51 -6.42
C PHE A 20 15.59 1.34 -6.33
N LYS A 21 15.65 0.41 -7.28
CA LYS A 21 14.83 -0.83 -7.27
C LYS A 21 15.18 -1.76 -6.11
N GLY A 22 16.40 -1.70 -5.60
CA GLY A 22 16.87 -2.48 -4.46
C GLY A 22 16.55 -1.89 -3.08
N LEU A 23 15.89 -0.73 -3.01
CA LEU A 23 15.56 -0.11 -1.73
C LEU A 23 14.64 -1.02 -0.88
N PRO A 24 14.88 -1.13 0.43
CA PRO A 24 14.03 -1.92 1.29
C PRO A 24 12.60 -1.36 1.34
N ARG A 25 11.64 -2.27 1.49
CA ARG A 25 10.23 -1.92 1.74
C ARG A 25 10.15 -1.15 3.06
N GLY A 26 9.40 -0.04 3.09
CA GLY A 26 9.34 0.86 4.24
C GLY A 26 10.51 1.86 4.33
N SER A 27 11.40 1.92 3.33
CA SER A 27 12.34 3.04 3.23
C SER A 27 11.57 4.36 3.02
N ARG A 28 12.08 5.46 3.58
CA ARG A 28 11.45 6.78 3.49
C ARG A 28 11.04 7.16 2.07
N THR A 29 11.91 6.87 1.10
CA THR A 29 11.63 7.15 -0.31
C THR A 29 10.45 6.35 -0.84
N MET A 30 10.43 5.02 -0.59
CA MET A 30 9.32 4.16 -1.04
C MET A 30 8.01 4.51 -0.35
N SER A 31 8.08 4.90 0.93
CA SER A 31 6.90 5.32 1.70
C SER A 31 6.34 6.65 1.24
N ALA A 32 7.20 7.62 0.92
CA ALA A 32 6.77 8.89 0.34
C ALA A 32 6.05 8.67 -0.99
N ILE A 33 6.60 7.83 -1.86
CA ILE A 33 5.98 7.47 -3.15
C ILE A 33 4.62 6.78 -2.94
N ALA A 34 4.51 5.88 -1.96
CA ALA A 34 3.27 5.16 -1.67
C ALA A 34 2.17 6.04 -1.05
N ASP A 35 2.54 7.17 -0.45
CA ASP A 35 1.62 8.11 0.21
C ASP A 35 1.29 9.35 -0.64
N ASP A 36 1.93 9.51 -1.81
CA ASP A 36 1.73 10.63 -2.71
C ASP A 36 0.50 10.42 -3.62
N ASP A 37 -0.46 11.33 -3.53
CA ASP A 37 -1.71 11.29 -4.30
C ASP A 37 -1.47 11.53 -5.81
N ASP A 38 -0.50 12.37 -6.20
CA ASP A 38 -0.20 12.66 -7.61
C ASP A 38 0.41 11.44 -8.30
N VAL A 39 1.30 10.74 -7.58
CA VAL A 39 1.88 9.47 -8.06
C VAL A 39 0.82 8.38 -8.12
N ALA A 40 -0.09 8.33 -7.14
CA ALA A 40 -1.18 7.38 -7.14
C ALA A 40 -2.13 7.53 -8.33
N GLU A 41 -2.37 8.77 -8.81
CA GLU A 41 -3.17 9.00 -10.01
C GLU A 41 -2.52 8.42 -11.27
N VAL A 42 -1.20 8.45 -11.37
CA VAL A 42 -0.45 7.89 -12.52
C VAL A 42 -0.43 6.36 -12.46
N LEU A 43 -0.26 5.79 -11.27
CA LEU A 43 -0.10 4.34 -11.07
C LEU A 43 -1.42 3.56 -10.97
N ILE A 44 -2.57 4.25 -11.00
CA ILE A 44 -3.87 3.60 -10.81
C ILE A 44 -4.14 2.57 -11.93
N GLY A 45 -4.28 1.31 -11.54
CA GLY A 45 -4.47 0.17 -12.47
C GLY A 45 -3.19 -0.60 -12.81
N GLU A 46 -2.01 -0.09 -12.48
CA GLU A 46 -0.73 -0.83 -12.62
C GLU A 46 -0.31 -1.53 -11.32
N VAL A 47 -0.83 -1.08 -10.17
CA VAL A 47 -0.53 -1.66 -8.86
C VAL A 47 -1.36 -2.92 -8.65
N GLU A 48 -0.70 -4.06 -8.45
CA GLU A 48 -1.36 -5.28 -7.99
C GLU A 48 -1.96 -5.05 -6.59
N SER A 49 -3.30 -5.07 -6.52
CA SER A 49 -4.05 -5.03 -5.27
C SER A 49 -3.62 -6.17 -4.34
N GLY A 50 -3.35 -5.87 -3.08
CA GLY A 50 -2.99 -6.86 -2.06
C GLY A 50 -1.50 -6.99 -1.73
N LYS A 51 -0.62 -6.21 -2.35
CA LYS A 51 0.76 -6.09 -1.85
C LYS A 51 0.77 -5.28 -0.55
N PRO A 52 1.50 -5.73 0.49
CA PRO A 52 1.59 -5.01 1.75
C PRO A 52 2.03 -3.55 1.56
N PRO A 53 1.38 -2.59 2.25
CA PRO A 53 1.71 -1.18 2.14
C PRO A 53 3.15 -0.96 2.60
N ALA A 54 3.95 -0.28 1.78
CA ALA A 54 5.32 0.10 2.14
C ALA A 54 5.34 1.50 2.76
N LEU A 55 4.55 1.72 3.82
CA LEU A 55 4.43 3.01 4.48
C LEU A 55 5.50 3.17 5.58
N GLU A 56 5.76 4.42 6.00
CA GLU A 56 6.86 4.69 6.92
C GLU A 56 6.61 3.97 8.26
N GLY A 57 7.57 3.15 8.67
CA GLY A 57 7.46 2.36 9.91
C GLY A 57 6.45 1.22 9.85
N TRP A 58 5.88 0.91 8.67
CA TRP A 58 5.10 -0.30 8.44
C TRP A 58 5.84 -1.20 7.46
N ASP A 59 6.48 -2.23 7.99
CA ASP A 59 7.23 -3.18 7.18
C ASP A 59 6.50 -4.53 7.02
N GLY A 60 7.17 -5.50 6.39
CA GLY A 60 6.59 -6.83 6.20
C GLY A 60 6.40 -7.62 7.51
N ARG A 61 7.13 -7.28 8.57
CA ARG A 61 6.98 -7.89 9.90
C ARG A 61 5.73 -7.35 10.59
N ASP A 62 5.48 -6.05 10.49
CA ASP A 62 4.26 -5.44 11.03
C ASP A 62 3.01 -6.01 10.35
N ASP A 63 3.05 -6.18 9.03
CA ASP A 63 1.96 -6.81 8.29
C ASP A 63 1.76 -8.29 8.69
N ALA A 64 2.85 -9.04 8.89
CA ALA A 64 2.77 -10.41 9.38
C ALA A 64 2.18 -10.49 10.80
N LEU A 65 2.55 -9.56 11.69
CA LEU A 65 1.97 -9.46 13.03
C LEU A 65 0.49 -9.10 13.00
N ALA A 66 0.09 -8.16 12.14
CA ALA A 66 -1.31 -7.81 11.93
C ALA A 66 -2.13 -9.01 11.42
N ASN A 67 -1.57 -9.81 10.51
CA ASN A 67 -2.19 -11.03 10.02
C ASN A 67 -2.36 -12.09 11.12
N ILE A 68 -1.34 -12.28 11.96
CA ILE A 68 -1.43 -13.17 13.13
C ILE A 68 -2.52 -12.68 14.10
N GLN A 69 -2.57 -11.37 14.36
CA GLN A 69 -3.57 -10.78 15.23
C GLN A 69 -5.00 -10.99 14.69
N ASP A 70 -5.20 -10.87 13.39
CA ASP A 70 -6.50 -11.13 12.75
C ASP A 70 -6.92 -12.60 12.85
N LEU A 71 -5.98 -13.53 12.69
CA LEU A 71 -6.25 -14.97 12.89
C LEU A 71 -6.62 -15.30 14.34
N LEU A 72 -5.96 -14.67 15.32
CA LEU A 72 -6.31 -14.85 16.73
C LEU A 72 -7.70 -14.29 17.05
N LYS A 73 -8.03 -13.11 16.49
CA LYS A 73 -9.36 -12.52 16.63
C LYS A 73 -10.43 -13.38 15.98
N SER A 74 -10.18 -13.94 14.80
CA SER A 74 -11.16 -14.79 14.11
C SER A 74 -11.41 -16.10 14.87
N LEU A 75 -10.38 -16.69 15.47
CA LEU A 75 -10.53 -17.83 16.38
C LEU A 75 -11.39 -17.46 17.60
N LEU A 76 -11.12 -16.30 18.21
CA LEU A 76 -11.87 -15.85 19.38
C LEU A 76 -13.33 -15.51 19.03
N ALA A 77 -13.57 -14.89 17.88
CA ALA A 77 -14.89 -14.64 17.33
C ALA A 77 -15.66 -15.93 17.09
N ALA A 78 -15.01 -16.96 16.52
CA ALA A 78 -15.63 -18.28 16.31
C ALA A 78 -16.01 -18.97 17.62
N LEU A 79 -15.22 -18.77 18.68
CA LEU A 79 -15.46 -19.35 20.01
C LEU A 79 -16.55 -18.61 20.80
N THR A 80 -16.57 -17.28 20.71
CA THR A 80 -17.44 -16.42 21.55
C THR A 80 -18.70 -15.95 20.84
N GLY A 81 -18.75 -16.07 19.51
CA GLY A 81 -19.77 -15.45 18.67
C GLY A 81 -19.68 -13.92 18.58
N ALA A 82 -18.65 -13.32 19.19
CA ALA A 82 -18.45 -11.88 19.18
C ALA A 82 -17.87 -11.44 17.83
N ASP A 83 -18.44 -10.38 17.25
CA ASP A 83 -17.87 -9.74 16.06
C ASP A 83 -16.70 -8.85 16.48
N LEU A 84 -15.49 -9.22 16.07
CA LEU A 84 -14.26 -8.50 16.39
C LEU A 84 -13.72 -7.81 15.14
N PRO A 85 -13.49 -6.48 15.19
CA PRO A 85 -13.02 -5.76 14.04
C PRO A 85 -11.59 -6.18 13.65
N PRO A 86 -11.29 -6.22 12.34
CA PRO A 86 -9.95 -6.50 11.86
C PRO A 86 -8.96 -5.46 12.37
N THR A 87 -7.71 -5.87 12.44
CA THR A 87 -6.59 -5.01 12.85
C THR A 87 -6.41 -3.90 11.84
N ARG A 88 -6.24 -2.67 12.34
CA ARG A 88 -6.07 -1.49 11.48
C ARG A 88 -4.74 -1.60 10.76
N ARG A 89 -4.81 -1.63 9.42
CA ARG A 89 -3.66 -1.53 8.53
C ARG A 89 -3.58 -0.11 7.98
N PRO A 90 -2.37 0.43 7.72
CA PRO A 90 -2.23 1.72 7.09
C PRO A 90 -2.62 1.60 5.61
N VAL A 91 -3.16 2.69 5.05
CA VAL A 91 -3.78 2.71 3.72
C VAL A 91 -2.94 3.58 2.80
N THR A 92 -2.53 3.04 1.66
CA THR A 92 -1.73 3.75 0.64
C THR A 92 -2.56 4.81 -0.09
N ALA A 93 -1.90 5.76 -0.76
CA ALA A 93 -2.57 6.77 -1.57
C ALA A 93 -3.41 6.16 -2.70
N VAL A 94 -2.91 5.09 -3.33
CA VAL A 94 -3.65 4.33 -4.37
C VAL A 94 -4.94 3.75 -3.80
N GLU A 95 -4.88 3.07 -2.66
CA GLU A 95 -6.07 2.49 -2.02
C GLU A 95 -7.05 3.57 -1.55
N ARG A 96 -6.55 4.72 -1.04
CA ARG A 96 -7.40 5.88 -0.72
C ARG A 96 -8.13 6.39 -1.95
N LEU A 97 -7.43 6.50 -3.09
CA LEU A 97 -8.00 6.96 -4.35
C LEU A 97 -9.03 5.98 -4.90
N GLU A 98 -8.75 4.67 -4.88
CA GLU A 98 -9.70 3.64 -5.30
C GLU A 98 -10.97 3.63 -4.44
N ARG A 99 -10.82 3.76 -3.12
CA ARG A 99 -11.96 3.84 -2.21
C ARG A 99 -12.83 5.05 -2.51
N ARG A 100 -12.22 6.24 -2.68
CA ARG A 100 -12.94 7.47 -3.09
C ARG A 100 -13.72 7.26 -4.39
N ARG A 101 -13.10 6.65 -5.41
CA ARG A 101 -13.78 6.36 -6.69
C ARG A 101 -14.93 5.37 -6.54
N ARG A 102 -14.80 4.37 -5.67
CA ARG A 102 -15.88 3.40 -5.39
C ARG A 102 -17.05 4.08 -4.69
N GLU A 103 -16.79 4.85 -3.64
CA GLU A 103 -17.81 5.60 -2.89
C GLU A 103 -18.56 6.58 -3.81
N GLN A 104 -17.85 7.29 -4.70
CA GLN A 104 -18.49 8.18 -5.68
C GLN A 104 -19.39 7.42 -6.66
N LYS A 105 -18.96 6.25 -7.15
CA LYS A 105 -19.81 5.41 -8.03
C LYS A 105 -21.05 4.94 -7.29
N GLU A 106 -20.90 4.48 -6.06
CA GLU A 106 -22.03 4.03 -5.22
C GLU A 106 -23.02 5.17 -5.00
N ASN A 107 -22.56 6.36 -4.62
CA ASN A 107 -23.41 7.52 -4.44
C ASN A 107 -24.12 7.92 -5.73
N ASN A 108 -23.41 7.96 -6.87
CA ASN A 108 -24.02 8.25 -8.16
C ASN A 108 -25.10 7.23 -8.55
N LEU A 109 -24.91 5.95 -8.23
CA LEU A 109 -25.91 4.91 -8.46
C LEU A 109 -27.12 5.07 -7.53
N LEU A 110 -26.89 5.41 -6.26
CA LEU A 110 -27.96 5.68 -5.30
C LEU A 110 -28.79 6.89 -5.73
N ASP A 111 -28.16 7.96 -6.20
CA ASP A 111 -28.83 9.15 -6.71
C ASP A 111 -29.70 8.83 -7.94
N GLN A 112 -29.24 7.92 -8.81
CA GLN A 112 -30.02 7.46 -9.96
C GLN A 112 -31.21 6.59 -9.56
N LEU A 113 -31.07 5.77 -8.52
CA LEU A 113 -32.11 4.85 -8.06
C LEU A 113 -33.16 5.53 -7.16
N LEU A 114 -32.78 6.62 -6.48
CA LEU A 114 -33.64 7.39 -5.58
C LEU A 114 -33.64 8.89 -5.93
N PRO A 115 -34.15 9.28 -7.12
CA PRO A 115 -34.23 10.69 -7.48
C PRO A 115 -35.25 11.40 -6.58
N GLY A 116 -34.80 12.31 -5.71
CA GLY A 116 -35.67 13.24 -4.96
C GLY A 116 -35.72 13.06 -3.44
N ARG A 117 -34.61 12.73 -2.78
CA ARG A 117 -34.43 13.02 -1.35
C ARG A 117 -33.83 14.40 -1.11
#